data_AF-A0A9E3LKN7-F1
#
_entry.id   AF-A0A9E3LKN7-F1
#
_cell.length_a   1.000
_cell.length_b   1.000
_cell.length_c   1.000
_cell.angle_alpha   90.00
_cell.angle_beta   90.00
_cell.angle_gamma   90.00
#
_symmetry.space_group_name_H-M   'P 1'
#
loop_
_entity.id
_entity.type
_entity.pdbx_description
1 polymer ?
#
loop_
_entity_poly.entity_id
_entity_poly.type
_entity_poly.pdbx_seq_one_letter_code
_entity_poly.pdbx_strand_id
1 'polypeptide(L)'
;MPDCTFCHVVTDQPEEHVHADDRTVAFLDIRPLFHGHLLVVTRAHVVRLDDLPPAELEPLFTTVQAAMRTLEAALDAPGVFVANNNTVSQSVPHLHVHVVPRRPKDGLKGFFWPRTRYAEGEREAMRDRLRAAWVGDGGAREAG
;
A
#
# COMPACT_ATOMS: atom_id res chain seq x y z
N MET A 1 4.89 -5.16 -20.59
CA MET A 1 4.32 -4.06 -19.79
C MET A 1 3.40 -3.05 -20.50
N PRO A 2 3.13 -3.09 -21.82
CA PRO A 2 2.34 -2.03 -22.48
C PRO A 2 0.86 -1.97 -22.07
N ASP A 3 0.37 -2.87 -21.21
CA ASP A 3 -1.04 -2.92 -20.77
C ASP A 3 -1.23 -2.60 -19.27
N CYS A 4 -0.20 -2.12 -18.56
CA CYS A 4 -0.34 -1.77 -17.15
C CYS A 4 -0.98 -0.39 -16.99
N THR A 5 -2.20 -0.35 -16.45
CA THR A 5 -2.94 0.91 -16.21
C THR A 5 -2.15 1.92 -15.38
N PHE A 6 -1.42 1.49 -14.35
CA PHE A 6 -0.64 2.42 -13.52
C PHE A 6 0.65 2.88 -14.20
N CYS A 7 1.23 2.10 -15.10
CA CYS A 7 2.33 2.60 -15.94
C CYS A 7 1.84 3.76 -16.81
N HIS A 8 0.66 3.65 -17.43
CA HIS A 8 0.07 4.75 -18.19
C HIS A 8 -0.20 5.99 -17.35
N VAL A 9 -0.70 5.84 -16.11
CA VAL A 9 -0.84 6.99 -15.21
C VAL A 9 0.53 7.63 -14.96
N VAL A 10 1.55 6.84 -14.64
CA VAL A 10 2.90 7.32 -14.33
C VAL A 10 3.57 8.05 -15.50
N THR A 11 3.40 7.57 -16.73
CA THR A 11 4.15 8.07 -17.90
C THR A 11 3.34 9.03 -18.77
N ASP A 12 2.05 8.77 -18.94
CA ASP A 12 1.25 9.38 -20.01
C ASP A 12 0.17 10.34 -19.48
N GLN A 13 -0.07 10.38 -18.15
CA GLN A 13 -1.14 11.18 -17.52
C GLN A 13 -0.63 12.01 -16.33
N PRO A 14 0.32 12.93 -16.53
CA PRO A 14 0.85 13.78 -15.46
C PRO A 14 -0.21 14.67 -14.79
N GLU A 15 -1.32 14.96 -15.46
CA GLU A 15 -2.45 15.73 -14.93
C GLU A 15 -3.18 15.03 -13.78
N GLU A 16 -3.08 13.70 -13.69
CA GLU A 16 -3.68 12.91 -12.61
C GLU A 16 -2.81 12.92 -11.33
N HIS A 17 -1.58 13.42 -11.42
CA HIS A 17 -0.60 13.35 -10.32
C HIS A 17 -0.92 14.40 -9.26
N VAL A 18 -1.19 13.95 -8.04
CA VAL A 18 -1.20 14.80 -6.84
C VAL A 18 0.23 15.09 -6.38
N HIS A 19 1.13 14.14 -6.57
CA HIS A 19 2.56 14.28 -6.33
C HIS A 19 3.34 13.38 -7.29
N ALA A 20 4.52 13.84 -7.71
CA ALA A 20 5.45 13.04 -8.50
C ALA A 20 6.88 13.49 -8.20
N ASP A 21 7.77 12.53 -8.00
CA ASP A 21 9.22 12.73 -7.91
C ASP A 21 9.93 11.73 -8.84
N ASP A 22 11.24 11.56 -8.75
CA ASP A 22 12.00 10.66 -9.65
C ASP A 22 11.72 9.17 -9.42
N ARG A 23 11.04 8.79 -8.34
CA ARG A 23 10.92 7.40 -7.88
C ARG A 23 9.47 6.94 -7.73
N THR A 24 8.57 7.87 -7.46
CA THR A 24 7.19 7.61 -7.08
C THR A 24 6.21 8.61 -7.68
N VAL A 25 4.96 8.18 -7.75
CA VAL A 25 3.82 9.00 -8.13
C VAL A 25 2.69 8.73 -7.15
N ALA A 26 1.95 9.77 -6.75
CA ALA A 26 0.71 9.64 -5.99
C ALA A 26 -0.45 10.26 -6.78
N PHE A 27 -1.55 9.54 -6.87
CA PHE A 27 -2.78 9.96 -7.57
C PHE A 27 -4.02 9.41 -6.87
N LEU A 28 -5.20 9.93 -7.22
CA LEU A 28 -6.46 9.52 -6.59
C LEU A 28 -6.92 8.14 -7.11
N ASP A 29 -7.47 7.32 -6.21
CA ASP A 29 -8.20 6.12 -6.61
C ASP A 29 -9.54 6.54 -7.26
N ILE A 30 -9.80 6.02 -8.46
CA ILE A 30 -11.05 6.25 -9.21
C ILE A 30 -12.28 5.61 -8.56
N ARG A 31 -12.09 4.63 -7.68
CA ARG A 31 -13.12 3.95 -6.89
C ARG A 31 -12.72 3.96 -5.40
N PRO A 32 -12.72 5.15 -4.78
CA PRO A 32 -12.11 5.34 -3.48
C PRO A 32 -12.88 4.63 -2.36
N LEU A 33 -12.16 4.12 -1.35
CA LEU A 33 -12.81 3.68 -0.09
C LEU A 33 -13.48 4.87 0.61
N PHE A 34 -12.79 6.01 0.66
CA PHE A 34 -13.28 7.30 1.15
C PHE A 34 -12.70 8.43 0.29
N HIS A 35 -13.42 9.55 0.17
CA HIS A 35 -12.94 10.72 -0.57
C HIS A 35 -11.55 11.16 -0.09
N GLY A 36 -10.62 11.32 -1.03
CA GLY A 36 -9.20 11.55 -0.76
C GLY A 36 -8.34 10.28 -0.72
N HIS A 37 -8.87 9.10 -1.04
CA HIS A 37 -8.07 7.89 -1.17
C HIS A 37 -7.00 8.05 -2.26
N LEU A 38 -5.73 8.12 -1.82
CA LEU A 38 -4.58 8.16 -2.70
C LEU A 38 -3.99 6.76 -2.90
N LEU A 39 -3.47 6.54 -4.09
CA LEU A 39 -2.58 5.43 -4.42
C LEU A 39 -1.17 6.01 -4.60
N VAL A 40 -0.22 5.51 -3.81
CA VAL A 40 1.21 5.81 -4.00
C VAL A 40 1.85 4.63 -4.71
N VAL A 41 2.45 4.88 -5.87
CA VAL A 41 3.08 3.85 -6.72
C VAL A 41 4.55 4.18 -6.95
N THR A 42 5.35 3.14 -7.21
CA THR A 42 6.69 3.30 -7.76
C THR A 42 6.61 3.60 -9.26
N ARG A 43 7.56 4.38 -9.79
CA ARG A 43 7.70 4.56 -11.24
C ARG A 43 8.14 3.27 -11.92
N ALA A 44 9.11 2.58 -11.30
CA ALA A 44 9.48 1.24 -11.71
C ALA A 44 8.27 0.31 -11.55
N HIS A 45 7.99 -0.48 -12.58
CA HIS A 45 6.97 -1.50 -12.49
C HIS A 45 7.48 -2.69 -11.70
N VAL A 46 6.97 -2.80 -10.48
CA VAL A 46 7.17 -3.92 -9.58
C VAL A 46 5.78 -4.38 -9.19
N VAL A 47 5.51 -5.69 -9.18
CA VAL A 47 4.15 -6.18 -8.88
C VAL A 47 3.89 -6.19 -7.38
N ARG A 48 4.86 -6.61 -6.57
CA ARG A 48 4.67 -6.88 -5.14
C ARG A 48 5.68 -6.11 -4.29
N LEU A 49 5.28 -5.78 -3.05
CA LEU A 49 6.17 -5.11 -2.12
C LEU A 49 7.38 -5.97 -1.74
N ASP A 50 7.20 -7.31 -1.68
CA ASP A 50 8.27 -8.27 -1.42
C ASP A 50 9.22 -8.51 -2.61
N ASP A 51 8.93 -7.94 -3.78
CA ASP A 51 9.83 -7.92 -4.94
C ASP A 51 10.54 -6.57 -5.09
N LEU A 52 10.19 -5.58 -4.25
CA LEU A 52 10.71 -4.23 -4.35
C LEU A 52 12.19 -4.20 -3.95
N PRO A 53 13.09 -3.65 -4.79
CA PRO A 53 14.50 -3.51 -4.41
C PRO A 53 14.65 -2.69 -3.12
N PRO A 54 15.58 -3.04 -2.22
CA PRO A 54 15.75 -2.34 -0.95
C PRO A 54 15.94 -0.82 -1.08
N ALA A 55 16.62 -0.38 -2.14
CA ALA A 55 16.85 1.04 -2.43
C ALA A 55 15.58 1.83 -2.83
N GLU A 56 14.46 1.16 -3.09
CA GLU A 56 13.18 1.78 -3.42
C GLU A 56 12.22 1.81 -2.21
N LEU A 57 12.47 1.03 -1.15
CA LEU A 57 11.59 0.94 0.02
C LEU A 57 11.46 2.30 0.73
N GLU A 58 12.59 2.95 1.01
CA GLU A 58 12.60 4.25 1.67
C GLU A 58 11.92 5.35 0.82
N PRO A 59 12.23 5.51 -0.48
CA PRO A 59 11.49 6.43 -1.35
C PRO A 59 9.97 6.21 -1.32
N LEU A 60 9.52 4.96 -1.46
CA LEU A 60 8.10 4.62 -1.44
C LEU A 60 7.42 5.09 -0.15
N PHE A 61 7.98 4.73 1.01
CA PHE A 61 7.36 5.08 2.28
C PHE A 61 7.55 6.55 2.69
N THR A 62 8.57 7.24 2.16
CA THR A 62 8.70 8.69 2.29
C THR A 62 7.53 9.40 1.61
N THR A 63 7.18 8.97 0.39
CA THR A 63 6.03 9.51 -0.33
C THR A 63 4.70 9.16 0.34
N VAL A 64 4.56 7.94 0.88
CA VAL A 64 3.39 7.56 1.70
C VAL A 64 3.25 8.47 2.91
N GLN A 65 4.35 8.75 3.63
CA GLN A 65 4.33 9.65 4.79
C GLN A 65 3.93 11.08 4.40
N ALA A 66 4.43 11.57 3.26
CA ALA A 66 4.02 12.87 2.73
C ALA A 66 2.51 12.88 2.37
N ALA A 67 2.02 11.85 1.70
CA ALA A 67 0.61 11.69 1.35
C ALA A 67 -0.30 11.71 2.60
N MET A 68 0.11 11.03 3.69
CA MET A 68 -0.64 11.07 4.96
C MET A 68 -0.80 12.51 5.49
N ARG A 69 0.31 13.26 5.59
CA ARG A 69 0.28 14.66 6.05
C ARG A 69 -0.55 15.56 5.11
N THR A 70 -0.46 15.33 3.81
CA THR A 70 -1.27 16.05 2.81
C THR A 70 -2.76 15.82 3.03
N LEU A 71 -3.18 14.58 3.30
CA LEU A 71 -4.59 14.28 3.57
C LEU A 71 -5.09 14.90 4.87
N GLU A 72 -4.29 14.86 5.93
CA GLU A 72 -4.63 15.51 7.19
C GLU A 72 -4.81 17.03 7.01
N ALA A 73 -3.86 17.67 6.31
CA ALA A 73 -3.89 19.11 6.07
C ALA A 73 -4.99 19.55 5.10
N ALA A 74 -5.26 18.79 4.04
CA ALA A 74 -6.21 19.18 3.00
C ALA A 74 -7.67 18.87 3.36
N LEU A 75 -7.91 17.87 4.23
CA LEU A 75 -9.25 17.35 4.52
C LEU A 75 -9.65 17.46 5.99
N ASP A 76 -8.80 18.01 6.86
CA ASP A 76 -8.95 17.94 8.31
C ASP A 76 -9.25 16.50 8.75
N ALA A 77 -8.52 15.54 8.17
CA ALA A 77 -8.72 14.14 8.43
C ALA A 77 -8.12 13.80 9.82
N PRO A 78 -8.90 13.30 10.78
CA PRO A 78 -8.40 12.98 12.12
C PRO A 78 -7.52 11.71 12.16
N GLY A 79 -7.32 11.04 11.03
CA GLY A 79 -6.39 9.94 10.90
C GLY A 79 -6.32 9.44 9.47
N VAL A 80 -5.36 8.54 9.23
CA VAL A 80 -5.10 7.96 7.91
C VAL A 80 -4.89 6.45 8.06
N PHE A 81 -5.40 5.69 7.09
CA PHE A 81 -5.20 4.26 6.96
C PHE A 81 -4.26 3.99 5.78
N VAL A 82 -3.21 3.21 6.05
CA VAL A 82 -2.24 2.81 5.04
C VAL A 82 -2.31 1.29 4.86
N ALA A 83 -2.41 0.84 3.62
CA ALA A 83 -2.41 -0.59 3.30
C ALA A 83 -1.76 -0.90 1.97
N ASN A 84 -1.14 -2.07 1.91
CA ASN A 84 -0.72 -2.71 0.68
C ASN A 84 -1.21 -4.16 0.72
N ASN A 85 -1.76 -4.63 -0.38
CA ASN A 85 -2.07 -6.03 -0.60
C ASN A 85 -1.13 -6.57 -1.68
N ASN A 86 -0.91 -7.88 -1.67
CA ASN A 86 -0.26 -8.60 -2.76
C ASN A 86 -1.17 -9.72 -3.24
N THR A 87 -1.26 -9.95 -4.55
CA THR A 87 -2.07 -11.01 -5.21
C THR A 87 -3.56 -11.01 -4.86
N VAL A 88 -3.94 -11.34 -3.63
CA VAL A 88 -5.31 -11.26 -3.11
C VAL A 88 -5.64 -9.79 -2.81
N SER A 89 -6.79 -9.31 -3.29
CA SER A 89 -7.21 -7.91 -3.14
C SER A 89 -6.23 -6.89 -3.73
N GLN A 90 -5.45 -7.32 -4.73
CA GLN A 90 -4.63 -6.46 -5.59
C GLN A 90 -5.23 -6.47 -6.99
N SER A 91 -5.91 -5.40 -7.37
CA SER A 91 -6.64 -5.35 -8.64
C SER A 91 -5.76 -5.04 -9.85
N VAL A 92 -4.76 -4.18 -9.67
CA VAL A 92 -3.74 -3.85 -10.69
C VAL A 92 -2.41 -4.45 -10.26
N PRO A 93 -1.76 -5.28 -11.10
CA PRO A 93 -0.47 -5.91 -10.79
C PRO A 93 0.69 -4.91 -10.97
N HIS A 94 0.64 -3.82 -10.23
CA HIS A 94 1.68 -2.79 -10.07
C HIS A 94 1.63 -2.36 -8.62
N LEU A 95 2.76 -2.29 -7.94
CA LEU A 95 2.86 -2.00 -6.52
C LEU A 95 2.23 -0.65 -6.22
N HIS A 96 1.17 -0.67 -5.40
CA HIS A 96 0.49 0.51 -4.91
C HIS A 96 0.25 0.40 -3.41
N VAL A 97 0.46 1.50 -2.72
CA VAL A 97 0.10 1.67 -1.31
C VAL A 97 -1.13 2.56 -1.27
N HIS A 98 -2.21 2.03 -0.70
CA HIS A 98 -3.41 2.77 -0.37
C HIS A 98 -3.12 3.71 0.80
N VAL A 99 -3.44 4.99 0.65
CA VAL A 99 -3.36 6.00 1.71
C VAL A 99 -4.72 6.68 1.79
N VAL A 100 -5.50 6.32 2.81
CA VAL A 100 -6.94 6.61 2.87
C VAL A 100 -7.26 7.46 4.09
N PRO A 101 -7.87 8.65 3.95
CA PRO A 101 -8.27 9.44 5.10
C PRO A 101 -9.36 8.73 5.89
N ARG A 102 -9.33 8.85 7.22
CA ARG A 102 -10.21 8.14 8.14
C ARG A 102 -10.95 9.12 9.03
N ARG A 103 -12.17 8.74 9.41
CA ARG A 103 -12.96 9.48 10.41
C ARG A 103 -13.56 8.50 11.43
N PRO A 104 -13.86 8.96 12.66
CA PRO A 104 -14.56 8.12 13.62
C PRO A 104 -15.86 7.58 13.02
N LYS A 105 -16.10 6.28 13.18
CA LYS A 105 -17.34 5.59 12.73
C LYS A 105 -17.58 5.63 11.22
N ASP A 106 -16.53 5.78 10.39
CA ASP A 106 -16.60 5.71 8.93
C ASP A 106 -16.93 4.33 8.32
N GLY A 107 -17.21 3.33 9.16
CA GLY A 107 -17.64 2.00 8.72
C GLY A 107 -16.52 1.02 8.34
N LEU A 108 -15.29 1.48 8.10
CA LEU A 108 -14.21 0.59 7.62
C LEU A 108 -13.91 -0.55 8.60
N LYS A 109 -13.95 -0.28 9.90
CA LYS A 109 -13.65 -1.25 10.97
C LYS A 109 -14.55 -2.49 10.91
N GLY A 110 -15.83 -2.32 10.56
CA GLY A 110 -16.80 -3.43 10.52
C GLY A 110 -16.66 -4.30 9.29
N PHE A 111 -16.25 -3.72 8.16
CA PHE A 111 -16.14 -4.40 6.87
C PHE A 111 -14.80 -5.13 6.71
N PHE A 112 -13.70 -4.55 7.19
CA PHE A 112 -12.35 -4.99 6.81
C PHE A 112 -11.54 -5.67 7.93
N TRP A 113 -11.90 -5.47 9.21
CA TRP A 113 -11.14 -6.01 10.36
C TRP A 113 -11.99 -6.83 11.33
N PRO A 114 -12.48 -8.02 10.93
CA PRO A 114 -13.02 -8.97 11.89
C PRO A 114 -11.94 -9.35 12.90
N ARG A 115 -12.28 -9.36 14.18
CA ARG A 115 -11.37 -9.81 15.26
C ARG A 115 -11.72 -11.23 15.64
N THR A 116 -10.75 -12.13 15.52
CA THR A 116 -10.82 -13.51 16.02
C THR A 116 -9.94 -13.66 17.26
N ARG A 117 -10.22 -14.67 18.08
CA ARG A 117 -9.38 -15.05 19.22
C ARG A 117 -8.74 -16.41 18.93
N TYR A 118 -7.49 -16.56 19.32
CA TYR A 118 -6.85 -17.87 19.37
C TYR A 118 -7.50 -18.74 20.44
N ALA A 119 -7.61 -20.04 20.18
CA ALA A 119 -7.89 -21.03 21.21
C ALA A 119 -6.70 -21.20 22.16
N GLU A 120 -6.91 -21.91 23.28
CA GLU A 120 -5.84 -22.22 24.23
C GLU A 120 -4.68 -22.99 23.54
N GLY A 121 -3.45 -22.50 23.70
CA GLY A 121 -2.25 -23.06 23.09
C GLY A 121 -2.02 -22.77 21.60
N GLU A 122 -3.04 -22.33 20.86
CA GLU A 122 -2.95 -22.09 19.40
C GLU A 122 -2.02 -20.91 19.08
N ARG A 123 -2.05 -19.86 19.91
CA ARG A 123 -1.21 -18.67 19.71
C ARG A 123 0.28 -18.99 19.84
N GLU A 124 0.64 -19.85 20.77
CA GLU A 124 2.00 -20.31 21.01
C GLU A 124 2.48 -21.18 19.84
N ALA A 125 1.67 -22.15 19.43
CA ALA A 125 1.96 -22.98 18.25
C ALA A 125 2.13 -22.15 16.97
N MET A 126 1.27 -21.14 16.76
CA MET A 126 1.39 -20.22 15.62
C MET A 126 2.69 -19.41 15.68
N ARG A 127 3.06 -18.89 16.86
CA ARG A 127 4.31 -18.14 17.04
C ARG A 127 5.53 -18.98 16.68
N ASP A 128 5.59 -20.21 17.16
CA ASP A 128 6.75 -21.08 16.93
C ASP A 128 6.85 -21.49 15.46
N ARG A 129 5.70 -21.75 14.81
CA ARG A 129 5.65 -21.96 13.37
C ARG A 129 6.19 -20.76 12.59
N LEU A 130 5.76 -19.54 12.93
CA LEU A 130 6.22 -18.33 12.24
C LEU A 130 7.71 -18.06 12.47
N ARG A 131 8.22 -18.30 13.68
CA ARG A 131 9.66 -18.20 13.98
C ARG A 131 10.50 -19.18 13.17
N ALA A 132 10.06 -20.44 13.09
CA ALA A 132 10.76 -21.46 12.34
C ALA A 132 10.77 -21.17 10.82
N ALA A 133 9.77 -20.44 10.34
CA ALA A 133 9.61 -20.11 8.92
C ALA A 133 10.06 -18.68 8.55
N TRP A 134 10.69 -17.93 9.46
CA TRP A 134 11.07 -16.54 9.20
C TRP A 134 12.13 -16.46 8.07
N VAL A 135 11.80 -15.75 6.99
CA VAL A 135 12.64 -15.66 5.79
C VAL A 135 13.53 -14.41 5.86
N GLY A 136 14.41 -14.34 6.86
CA GLY A 136 15.47 -13.32 6.99
C GLY A 136 15.05 -11.84 6.86
N ASP A 137 16.04 -10.95 6.78
CA ASP A 137 15.83 -9.49 6.74
C ASP A 137 16.19 -8.85 5.38
N GLY A 138 16.42 -9.62 4.30
CA GLY A 138 16.79 -9.01 3.01
C GLY A 138 16.82 -9.91 1.77
N GLY A 139 16.28 -9.36 0.68
CA GLY A 139 16.36 -9.86 -0.69
C GLY A 139 14.98 -9.88 -1.35
N ALA A 140 14.80 -9.12 -2.44
CA ALA A 140 13.69 -9.37 -3.35
C ALA A 140 13.71 -10.85 -3.74
N ARG A 141 12.55 -11.51 -3.77
CA ARG A 141 12.48 -12.90 -4.23
C ARG A 141 13.13 -12.97 -5.62
N GLU A 142 13.97 -13.97 -5.87
CA GLU A 142 14.48 -14.20 -7.22
C GLU A 142 13.26 -14.36 -8.15
N ALA A 143 13.19 -13.53 -9.19
CA ALA A 143 12.11 -13.56 -10.15
C ALA A 143 12.16 -14.90 -10.89
N GLY A 144 11.21 -15.79 -10.56
CA GLY A 144 10.98 -17.05 -11.28
C GLY A 144 10.17 -16.85 -12.55
#